data_AF-A0A959Z0W4-F1
#
_entry.id   AF-A0A959Z0W4-F1
#
_cell.length_a   1.000
_cell.length_b   1.000
_cell.length_c   1.000
_cell.angle_alpha   90.00
_cell.angle_beta   90.00
_cell.angle_gamma   90.00
#
_symmetry.space_group_name_H-M   'P 1'
#
loop_
_entity.id
_entity.type
_entity.pdbx_description
1 polymer ?
#
loop_
_entity_poly.entity_id
_entity_poly.type
_entity_poly.pdbx_seq_one_letter_code
_entity_poly.pdbx_strand_id
1 'polypeptide(L)'
;GDSIVLGGALLNGEVPEGALVRVPLRTMNRHGLIAGATGTGKTKTLQVIAEQLSLKGVPVLLMDIKGDLSGIAAPGSDHPKIQERHAKLGFPYEPQALPVELLTLSDEPGARLRATVSEFGPVLLGRILELNDTQQSILALVFKYCDDHGWPLLDLKD
;
A
#
# COMPACT_ATOMS: atom_id res chain seq x y z
N GLY A 1 2.42 -14.21 20.50
CA GLY A 1 2.83 -12.87 20.03
C GLY A 1 1.74 -12.30 19.14
N ASP A 2 1.81 -11.02 18.79
CA ASP A 2 0.79 -10.40 17.93
C ASP A 2 0.72 -11.04 16.54
N SER A 3 -0.51 -11.08 16.01
CA SER A 3 -0.84 -11.67 14.71
C SER A 3 -2.03 -10.95 14.08
N ILE A 4 -2.13 -11.02 12.75
CA ILE A 4 -3.34 -10.68 11.99
C ILE A 4 -4.16 -11.94 11.71
N VAL A 5 -5.47 -11.80 11.59
CA VAL A 5 -6.39 -12.89 11.20
C VAL A 5 -6.69 -12.76 9.71
N LEU A 6 -6.43 -13.81 8.93
CA LEU A 6 -6.71 -13.82 7.48
C LEU A 6 -8.06 -14.45 7.13
N GLY A 7 -8.58 -15.31 8.01
CA GLY A 7 -9.83 -16.04 7.79
C GLY A 7 -9.89 -17.32 8.62
N GLY A 8 -10.77 -18.25 8.23
CA GLY A 8 -10.90 -19.57 8.84
C GLY A 8 -10.69 -20.67 7.80
N ALA A 9 -10.13 -21.80 8.22
CA ALA A 9 -10.06 -22.99 7.38
C ALA A 9 -11.47 -23.56 7.17
N LEU A 10 -11.77 -23.97 5.94
CA LEU A 10 -13.04 -24.59 5.59
C LEU A 10 -12.87 -26.11 5.50
N LEU A 11 -13.74 -26.84 6.20
CA LEU A 11 -13.87 -28.28 6.11
C LEU A 11 -15.35 -28.61 5.85
N ASN A 12 -15.64 -29.23 4.71
CA ASN A 12 -17.01 -29.58 4.29
C ASN A 12 -18.01 -28.40 4.30
N GLY A 13 -17.52 -27.17 4.03
CA GLY A 13 -18.35 -25.97 3.99
C GLY A 13 -18.57 -25.30 5.35
N GLU A 14 -18.06 -25.89 6.43
CA GLU A 14 -18.07 -25.30 7.77
C GLU A 14 -16.67 -24.86 8.19
N VAL A 15 -16.61 -23.92 9.14
CA VAL A 15 -15.36 -23.49 9.78
C VAL A 15 -15.30 -24.21 11.12
N PRO A 16 -14.42 -25.21 11.30
CA PRO A 16 -14.29 -25.88 12.59
C PRO A 16 -13.91 -24.89 13.70
N GLU A 17 -14.34 -25.16 14.92
CA GLU A 17 -14.00 -24.34 16.08
C GLU A 17 -12.47 -24.25 16.26
N GLY A 18 -11.96 -23.03 16.50
CA GLY A 18 -10.52 -22.80 16.64
C GLY A 18 -9.72 -22.81 15.34
N ALA A 19 -10.34 -23.00 14.17
CA ALA A 19 -9.65 -23.10 12.88
C ALA A 19 -9.36 -21.74 12.22
N LEU A 20 -9.18 -20.68 13.00
CA LEU A 20 -8.79 -19.36 12.48
C LEU A 20 -7.33 -19.36 12.02
N VAL A 21 -7.12 -18.93 10.78
CA VAL A 21 -5.80 -18.77 10.18
C VAL A 21 -5.23 -17.42 10.58
N ARG A 22 -4.11 -17.48 11.32
CA ARG A 22 -3.40 -16.30 11.82
C ARG A 22 -2.00 -16.22 11.24
N VAL A 23 -1.57 -15.00 10.92
CA VAL A 23 -0.20 -14.71 10.48
C VAL A 23 0.50 -13.86 11.54
N PRO A 24 1.62 -14.32 12.12
CA PRO A 24 2.37 -13.53 13.09
C PRO A 24 2.84 -12.20 12.48
N LEU A 25 2.72 -11.08 13.22
CA LEU A 25 3.17 -9.78 12.69
C LEU A 25 4.64 -9.78 12.30
N ARG A 26 5.48 -10.54 13.02
CA ARG A 26 6.92 -10.65 12.75
C ARG A 26 7.25 -11.25 11.39
N THR A 27 6.31 -11.91 10.71
CA THR A 27 6.54 -12.45 9.36
C THR A 27 6.12 -11.49 8.25
N MET A 28 5.50 -10.35 8.58
CA MET A 28 5.03 -9.35 7.61
C MET A 28 6.16 -8.49 7.01
N ASN A 29 7.40 -8.70 7.46
CA ASN A 29 8.61 -8.13 6.84
C ASN A 29 9.16 -8.99 5.68
N ARG A 30 8.43 -10.03 5.27
CA ARG A 30 8.78 -10.89 4.13
C ARG A 30 7.90 -10.56 2.94
N HIS A 31 8.47 -10.68 1.74
CA HIS A 31 7.70 -10.57 0.51
C HIS A 31 6.68 -11.72 0.41
N GLY A 32 5.49 -11.40 -0.07
CA GLY A 32 4.41 -12.35 -0.29
C GLY A 32 3.72 -12.09 -1.63
N LEU A 33 3.00 -13.11 -2.12
CA LEU A 33 2.25 -13.06 -3.37
C LEU A 33 0.80 -13.47 -3.09
N ILE A 34 -0.15 -12.61 -3.46
CA ILE A 34 -1.58 -12.94 -3.49
C ILE A 34 -1.97 -13.22 -4.94
N ALA A 35 -2.14 -14.50 -5.26
CA ALA A 35 -2.53 -14.96 -6.59
C ALA A 35 -3.87 -15.71 -6.54
N GLY A 36 -4.60 -15.70 -7.66
CA GLY A 36 -5.90 -16.35 -7.81
C GLY A 36 -6.65 -15.85 -9.04
N ALA A 37 -7.69 -16.57 -9.46
CA ALA A 37 -8.52 -16.17 -10.60
C ALA A 37 -9.32 -14.87 -10.31
N THR A 38 -9.94 -14.28 -11.34
CA THR A 38 -10.83 -13.13 -11.15
C THR A 38 -12.01 -13.53 -10.26
N GLY A 39 -12.38 -12.68 -9.30
CA GLY A 39 -13.48 -12.97 -8.36
C GLY A 39 -13.11 -13.84 -7.16
N THR A 40 -11.88 -14.34 -7.03
CA THR A 40 -11.46 -15.18 -5.89
C THR A 40 -11.08 -14.40 -4.62
N GLY A 41 -11.42 -13.10 -4.56
CA GLY A 41 -11.22 -12.28 -3.38
C GLY A 41 -9.82 -11.69 -3.20
N LYS A 42 -8.95 -11.63 -4.22
CA LYS A 42 -7.61 -11.02 -4.13
C LYS A 42 -7.62 -9.63 -3.50
N THR A 43 -8.44 -8.72 -4.01
CA THR A 43 -8.62 -7.36 -3.49
C THR A 43 -9.09 -7.39 -2.03
N LYS A 44 -10.07 -8.24 -1.71
CA LYS A 44 -10.59 -8.37 -0.34
C LYS A 44 -9.55 -8.90 0.64
N THR A 45 -8.72 -9.86 0.24
CA THR A 45 -7.59 -10.34 1.05
C THR A 45 -6.59 -9.22 1.31
N LEU A 46 -6.27 -8.40 0.30
CA LEU A 46 -5.36 -7.27 0.46
C LEU A 46 -5.94 -6.20 1.41
N GLN A 47 -7.24 -5.90 1.29
CA GLN A 47 -7.96 -5.02 2.22
C GLN A 47 -7.89 -5.53 3.65
N VAL A 48 -8.23 -6.81 3.90
CA VAL A 48 -8.15 -7.39 5.25
C VAL A 48 -6.75 -7.28 5.84
N ILE A 49 -5.70 -7.54 5.05
CA ILE A 49 -4.31 -7.41 5.51
C ILE A 49 -4.02 -5.96 5.88
N ALA A 50 -4.33 -5.01 4.99
CA ALA A 50 -4.07 -3.59 5.22
C ALA A 50 -4.85 -3.06 6.44
N GLU A 51 -6.10 -3.46 6.59
CA GLU A 51 -6.94 -3.09 7.72
C GLU A 51 -6.37 -3.59 9.04
N GLN A 52 -6.04 -4.88 9.10
CA GLN A 52 -5.49 -5.50 10.31
C GLN A 52 -4.11 -4.93 10.67
N LEU A 53 -3.27 -4.59 9.69
CA LEU A 53 -1.99 -3.93 9.91
C LEU A 53 -2.17 -2.50 10.44
N SER A 54 -3.07 -1.72 9.83
CA SER A 54 -3.39 -0.36 10.28
C SER A 54 -3.89 -0.35 11.73
N LEU A 55 -4.81 -1.28 12.09
CA LEU A 55 -5.30 -1.44 13.47
C LEU A 55 -4.21 -1.86 14.48
N LYS A 56 -3.10 -2.42 13.99
CA LYS A 56 -1.93 -2.76 14.79
C LYS A 56 -0.87 -1.64 14.80
N GLY A 57 -1.19 -0.47 14.25
CA GLY A 57 -0.29 0.68 14.17
C GLY A 57 0.82 0.54 13.13
N VAL A 58 0.70 -0.40 12.18
CA VAL A 58 1.67 -0.60 11.10
C VAL A 58 1.22 0.21 9.88
N PRO A 59 2.02 1.18 9.41
CA PRO A 59 1.68 1.94 8.20
C PRO A 59 1.74 1.05 6.96
N VAL A 60 0.77 1.22 6.06
CA VAL A 60 0.66 0.43 4.82
C VAL A 60 0.53 1.38 3.64
N LEU A 61 1.40 1.22 2.65
CA LEU A 61 1.28 1.88 1.35
C LEU A 61 0.70 0.89 0.34
N LEU A 62 -0.41 1.28 -0.29
CA LEU A 62 -1.09 0.47 -1.32
C LEU A 62 -1.17 1.26 -2.62
N MET A 63 -0.96 0.56 -3.75
CA MET A 63 -1.24 1.09 -5.07
C MET A 63 -2.65 0.64 -5.50
N ASP A 64 -3.58 1.58 -5.61
CA ASP A 64 -4.96 1.30 -6.00
C ASP A 64 -5.20 1.60 -7.48
N ILE A 65 -4.80 0.66 -8.35
CA ILE A 65 -4.90 0.82 -9.81
C ILE A 65 -6.36 0.82 -10.29
N LYS A 66 -7.25 0.13 -9.57
CA LYS A 66 -8.65 -0.09 -10.00
C LYS A 66 -9.67 0.74 -9.21
N GLY A 67 -9.25 1.44 -8.17
CA GLY A 67 -10.15 2.14 -7.25
C GLY A 67 -10.90 1.20 -6.30
N ASP A 68 -10.47 -0.07 -6.20
CA ASP A 68 -11.17 -1.09 -5.42
C ASP A 68 -10.62 -1.25 -3.99
N LEU A 69 -9.50 -0.59 -3.67
CA LEU A 69 -8.87 -0.62 -2.34
C LEU A 69 -9.24 0.59 -1.47
N SER A 70 -9.31 1.79 -2.06
CA SER A 70 -9.57 3.08 -1.40
C SER A 70 -10.87 3.12 -0.57
N GLY A 71 -11.81 2.21 -0.83
CA GLY A 71 -13.02 2.03 -0.02
C GLY A 71 -12.78 1.75 1.46
N ILE A 72 -11.57 1.32 1.88
CA ILE A 72 -11.21 1.15 3.30
C ILE A 72 -11.23 2.47 4.10
N ALA A 73 -11.23 3.62 3.43
CA ALA A 73 -11.34 4.94 4.05
C ALA A 73 -12.76 5.26 4.56
N ALA A 74 -13.77 4.47 4.19
CA ALA A 74 -15.15 4.64 4.62
C ALA A 74 -15.61 3.41 5.42
N PRO A 75 -16.54 3.57 6.38
CA PRO A 75 -17.15 2.43 7.03
C PRO A 75 -17.91 1.59 6.00
N GLY A 76 -17.75 0.28 6.07
CA GLY A 76 -18.53 -0.63 5.22
C GLY A 76 -20.04 -0.49 5.50
N SER A 77 -20.85 -0.81 4.49
CA SER A 77 -22.29 -0.96 4.69
C SER A 77 -22.62 -2.34 5.24
N ASP A 78 -23.74 -2.43 5.95
CA ASP A 78 -24.25 -3.73 6.38
C ASP A 78 -24.70 -4.56 5.17
N HIS A 79 -24.24 -5.81 5.11
CA HIS A 79 -24.52 -6.71 3.99
C HIS A 79 -24.75 -8.14 4.50
N PRO A 80 -25.87 -8.80 4.16
CA PRO A 80 -26.22 -10.12 4.70
C PRO A 80 -25.12 -11.18 4.53
N LYS A 81 -24.47 -11.23 3.35
CA LYS A 81 -23.33 -12.13 3.09
C LYS A 81 -22.12 -11.90 3.98
N ILE A 82 -21.87 -10.67 4.42
CA ILE A 82 -20.77 -10.34 5.33
C ILE A 82 -21.14 -10.86 6.72
N GLN A 83 -22.35 -10.53 7.21
CA GLN A 83 -22.83 -11.05 8.49
C GLN A 83 -22.81 -12.58 8.56
N GLU A 84 -23.32 -13.27 7.54
CA GLU A 84 -23.32 -14.73 7.48
C GLU A 84 -21.91 -15.31 7.55
N ARG A 85 -20.95 -14.68 6.85
CA ARG A 85 -19.54 -15.09 6.87
C ARG A 85 -18.91 -14.88 8.24
N HIS A 86 -19.17 -13.75 8.89
CA HIS A 86 -18.63 -13.45 10.22
C HIS A 86 -19.28 -14.32 11.30
N ALA A 87 -20.56 -14.65 11.17
CA ALA A 87 -21.23 -15.64 12.02
C ALA A 87 -20.56 -17.01 11.92
N LYS A 88 -20.20 -17.45 10.71
CA LYS A 88 -19.43 -18.70 10.50
C LYS A 88 -18.01 -18.65 11.08
N LEU A 89 -17.37 -17.48 11.06
CA LEU A 89 -15.99 -17.31 11.56
C LEU A 89 -15.91 -17.08 13.07
N GLY A 90 -17.04 -16.77 13.74
CA GLY A 90 -17.10 -16.58 15.18
C GLY A 90 -16.42 -15.32 15.69
N PHE A 91 -16.26 -14.27 14.86
CA PHE A 91 -15.74 -12.98 15.30
C PHE A 91 -16.57 -11.80 14.76
N PRO A 92 -16.78 -10.74 15.55
CA PRO A 92 -17.65 -9.63 15.18
C PRO A 92 -17.09 -8.85 13.98
N TYR A 93 -17.98 -8.42 13.10
CA TYR A 93 -17.69 -7.42 12.07
C TYR A 93 -18.30 -6.10 12.50
N GLU A 94 -17.45 -5.14 12.82
CA GLU A 94 -17.86 -3.76 13.05
C GLU A 94 -17.38 -2.92 11.87
N PRO A 95 -18.30 -2.44 11.01
CA PRO A 95 -17.91 -1.57 9.91
C PRO A 95 -17.31 -0.29 10.46
N GLN A 96 -16.06 0.00 10.09
CA GLN A 96 -15.34 1.18 10.52
C GLN A 96 -14.48 1.74 9.39
N ALA A 97 -14.26 3.05 9.41
CA ALA A 97 -13.30 3.70 8.53
C ALA A 97 -11.89 3.56 9.11
N LEU A 98 -10.89 3.50 8.23
CA LEU A 98 -9.48 3.57 8.60
C LEU A 98 -8.87 4.94 8.32
N PRO A 99 -7.83 5.33 9.07
CA PRO A 99 -7.05 6.52 8.74
C PRO A 99 -6.33 6.29 7.40
N VAL A 100 -6.79 6.98 6.36
CA VAL A 100 -6.27 6.87 5.00
C VAL A 100 -5.94 8.26 4.49
N GLU A 101 -4.74 8.41 3.93
CA GLU A 101 -4.36 9.56 3.13
C GLU A 101 -4.23 9.10 1.67
N LEU A 102 -5.04 9.68 0.79
CA LEU A 102 -4.97 9.36 -0.63
C LEU A 102 -3.84 10.16 -1.27
N LEU A 103 -2.88 9.44 -1.85
CA LEU A 103 -1.74 10.02 -2.56
C LEU A 103 -2.00 9.95 -4.06
N THR A 104 -1.71 11.05 -4.76
CA THR A 104 -1.94 11.14 -6.21
C THR A 104 -0.65 11.54 -6.95
N LEU A 105 -0.40 10.82 -8.05
CA LEU A 105 0.64 11.14 -9.04
C LEU A 105 0.09 11.98 -10.21
N SER A 106 -1.23 12.03 -10.36
CA SER A 106 -1.95 12.74 -11.42
C SER A 106 -2.56 14.03 -10.87
N ASP A 107 -3.33 14.74 -11.69
CA ASP A 107 -4.11 15.91 -11.27
C ASP A 107 -5.42 15.56 -10.55
N GLU A 108 -5.65 14.29 -10.24
CA GLU A 108 -6.79 13.84 -9.44
C GLU A 108 -6.68 14.29 -7.97
N PRO A 109 -7.81 14.34 -7.22
CA PRO A 109 -7.79 14.68 -5.80
C PRO A 109 -6.91 13.75 -4.96
N GLY A 110 -6.08 14.34 -4.09
CA GLY A 110 -5.19 13.63 -3.18
C GLY A 110 -3.98 14.48 -2.80
N ALA A 111 -3.25 14.07 -1.77
CA ALA A 111 -1.96 14.67 -1.44
C ALA A 111 -0.98 14.38 -2.58
N ARG A 112 -0.33 15.42 -3.09
CA ARG A 112 0.57 15.33 -4.24
C ARG A 112 1.83 14.57 -3.85
N LEU A 113 2.05 13.43 -4.49
CA LEU A 113 3.32 12.70 -4.38
C LEU A 113 4.26 13.26 -5.44
N ARG A 114 4.79 14.46 -5.20
CA ARG A 114 5.83 15.08 -6.02
C ARG A 114 7.10 15.18 -5.21
N ALA A 115 8.20 14.81 -5.84
CA ALA A 115 9.53 15.19 -5.42
C ALA A 115 10.14 16.02 -6.56
N THR A 116 10.80 17.11 -6.19
CA THR A 116 11.54 17.99 -7.10
C THR A 116 12.80 17.30 -7.62
N VAL A 117 13.31 17.76 -8.76
CA VAL A 117 14.60 17.28 -9.29
C VAL A 117 15.72 17.46 -8.25
N SER A 118 15.68 18.54 -7.49
CA SER A 118 16.58 18.81 -6.37
C SER A 118 16.51 17.77 -5.26
N GLU A 119 15.31 17.30 -4.88
CA GLU A 119 15.12 16.29 -3.82
C GLU A 119 15.64 14.89 -4.20
N PHE A 120 15.65 14.54 -5.50
CA PHE A 120 16.33 13.34 -5.97
C PHE A 120 17.85 13.48 -5.95
N GLY A 121 18.35 14.67 -6.30
CA GLY A 121 19.78 14.90 -6.44
C GLY A 121 20.40 14.20 -7.66
N PRO A 122 21.66 14.51 -7.99
CA PRO A 122 22.29 14.04 -9.22
C PRO A 122 22.58 12.53 -9.20
N VAL A 123 22.76 11.94 -8.01
CA VAL A 123 23.11 10.52 -7.86
C VAL A 123 21.91 9.61 -8.11
N LEU A 124 20.76 9.86 -7.45
CA LEU A 124 19.57 9.03 -7.67
C LEU A 124 19.02 9.25 -9.07
N LEU A 125 19.00 10.51 -9.55
CA LEU A 125 18.54 10.81 -10.89
C LEU A 125 19.40 10.16 -11.97
N GLY A 126 20.74 10.16 -11.80
CA GLY A 126 21.64 9.47 -12.71
C GLY A 126 21.41 7.95 -12.76
N ARG A 127 21.10 7.32 -11.61
CA ARG A 127 20.73 5.89 -11.57
C ARG A 127 19.40 5.60 -12.23
N ILE A 128 18.37 6.43 -12.01
CA ILE A 128 17.04 6.28 -12.60
C ILE A 128 17.11 6.39 -14.13
N LEU A 129 17.95 7.30 -14.64
CA LEU A 129 18.16 7.51 -16.07
C LEU A 129 19.20 6.57 -16.69
N GLU A 130 19.76 5.63 -15.91
CA GLU A 130 20.78 4.68 -16.34
C GLU A 130 21.98 5.36 -17.04
N LEU A 131 22.41 6.50 -16.49
CA LEU A 131 23.51 7.29 -17.05
C LEU A 131 24.86 6.56 -16.92
N ASN A 132 25.71 6.73 -17.93
CA ASN A 132 27.11 6.34 -17.82
C ASN A 132 27.92 7.32 -16.96
N ASP A 133 29.16 6.95 -16.60
CA ASP A 133 30.04 7.74 -15.72
C ASP A 133 30.22 9.19 -16.20
N THR A 134 30.35 9.40 -17.51
CA THR A 134 30.51 10.74 -18.10
C THR A 134 29.23 11.57 -17.93
N GLN A 135 28.07 10.99 -18.27
CA GLN A 135 26.78 11.66 -18.13
C GLN A 135 26.45 11.97 -16.67
N GLN A 136 26.76 11.05 -15.74
CA GLN A 136 26.56 11.26 -14.32
C GLN A 136 27.46 12.38 -13.77
N SER A 137 28.69 12.48 -14.25
CA SER A 137 29.62 13.56 -13.89
C SER A 137 29.12 14.93 -14.38
N ILE A 138 28.57 14.99 -15.60
CA ILE A 138 27.97 16.21 -16.14
C ILE A 138 26.74 16.60 -15.33
N LEU A 139 25.86 15.64 -15.00
CA LEU A 139 24.66 15.89 -14.20
C LEU A 139 25.02 16.45 -12.81
N ALA A 140 26.03 15.89 -12.15
CA ALA A 140 26.51 16.40 -10.86
C ALA A 140 27.04 17.84 -10.95
N LEU A 141 27.72 18.18 -12.06
CA LEU A 141 28.21 19.54 -12.29
C LEU A 141 27.06 20.54 -12.47
N VAL A 142 26.00 20.17 -13.19
CA VAL A 142 24.79 21.00 -13.35
C VAL A 142 24.14 21.29 -12.00
N PHE A 143 23.91 20.25 -11.19
CA PHE A 143 23.35 20.42 -9.84
C PHE A 143 24.22 21.35 -8.99
N LYS A 144 25.55 21.14 -8.98
CA LYS A 144 26.48 22.00 -8.24
C LYS A 144 26.40 23.46 -8.68
N TYR A 145 26.32 23.70 -9.99
CA TYR A 145 26.22 25.05 -10.54
C TYR A 145 24.92 25.74 -10.12
N CYS A 146 23.79 25.03 -10.18
CA CYS A 146 22.49 25.53 -9.73
C CYS A 146 22.48 25.85 -8.23
N ASP A 147 23.05 24.97 -7.40
CA ASP A 147 23.17 25.18 -5.94
C ASP A 147 23.99 26.44 -5.62
N ASP A 148 25.13 26.63 -6.32
CA ASP A 148 26.01 27.79 -6.12
C ASP A 148 25.33 29.13 -6.47
N HIS A 149 24.35 29.11 -7.37
CA HIS A 149 23.60 30.29 -7.80
C HIS A 149 22.23 30.41 -7.10
N GLY A 150 21.87 29.46 -6.24
CA GLY A 150 20.56 29.42 -5.59
C GLY A 150 19.40 29.22 -6.56
N TRP A 151 19.61 28.47 -7.65
CA TRP A 151 18.58 28.16 -8.64
C TRP A 151 17.99 26.78 -8.36
N PRO A 152 16.81 26.69 -7.72
CA PRO A 152 16.21 25.40 -7.42
C PRO A 152 15.75 24.71 -8.70
N LEU A 153 16.17 23.46 -8.89
CA LEU A 153 15.69 22.58 -9.95
C LEU A 153 14.39 21.91 -9.47
N LEU A 154 13.24 22.37 -9.95
CA LEU A 154 11.93 21.92 -9.49
C LEU A 154 11.37 20.82 -10.39
N ASP A 155 11.54 20.93 -11.71
CA ASP A 155 11.12 19.94 -12.68
C ASP A 155 12.17 19.68 -13.78
N LEU A 156 11.86 18.82 -14.75
CA LEU A 156 12.77 18.46 -15.84
C LEU A 156 12.86 19.51 -16.96
N LYS A 157 12.02 20.54 -16.94
CA LYS A 157 12.04 21.65 -17.91
C LYS A 157 12.96 22.77 -17.46
N ASP A 158 13.14 22.92 -16.15
CA ASP A 158 14.19 23.74 -15.55
C ASP A 158 15.58 23.26 -16.02
#